data_AF-A0A484KAB8-F1
#
_entry.id   AF-A0A484KAB8-F1
#
_cell.length_a   1.000
_cell.length_b   1.000
_cell.length_c   1.000
_cell.angle_alpha   90.00
_cell.angle_beta   90.00
_cell.angle_gamma   90.00
#
_symmetry.space_group_name_H-M   'P 1'
#
loop_
_entity.id
_entity.type
_entity.pdbx_description
1 polymer ?
#
loop_
_entity_poly.entity_id
_entity_poly.type
_entity_poly.pdbx_seq_one_letter_code
_entity_poly.pdbx_strand_id
1 'polypeptide(L)'
;MLCAAPPEDVEKYKLGNPRKFHYLNQSKFFELDEVDESKEYLATRRAMDVVGISSDVQDAIFRVVAAILHLGNIEFVKGSEPDSAEPKDDQSRFHLKTVAELFMCDEKSLEDSLCKRIIVTRDEKITKCLDPRAASISRDALAKTVYSKLFDWLVEKFNKSIGQDPDSQLLIGVLDIYGFESLKTNRCLAVSNSFALI
;
A
#
# COMPACT_ATOMS: atom_id res chain seq x y z
N MET A 1 -8.37 -11.06 -2.62
CA MET A 1 -7.23 -11.99 -2.32
C MET A 1 -6.88 -12.02 -0.83
N LEU A 2 -6.23 -10.98 -0.26
CA LEU A 2 -5.74 -11.07 1.13
C LEU A 2 -6.85 -11.17 2.18
N CYS A 3 -8.02 -10.59 1.90
CA CYS A 3 -9.23 -10.75 2.74
C CYS A 3 -9.88 -12.14 2.62
N ALA A 4 -9.44 -12.97 1.67
CA ALA A 4 -9.91 -14.34 1.43
C ALA A 4 -8.82 -15.39 1.77
N ALA A 5 -7.77 -14.97 2.48
CA ALA A 5 -6.72 -15.84 3.00
C ALA A 5 -7.29 -16.80 4.07
N PRO A 6 -6.55 -17.86 4.46
CA PRO A 6 -6.95 -18.73 5.56
C PRO A 6 -7.32 -17.93 6.83
N PRO A 7 -8.26 -18.42 7.66
CA PRO A 7 -8.74 -17.68 8.84
C PRO A 7 -7.62 -17.22 9.77
N GLU A 8 -6.58 -18.03 9.92
CA GLU A 8 -5.39 -17.73 10.73
C GLU A 8 -4.68 -16.45 10.25
N ASP A 9 -4.48 -16.31 8.93
CA ASP A 9 -3.84 -15.14 8.34
C ASP A 9 -4.75 -13.91 8.41
N VAL A 10 -6.06 -14.10 8.18
CA VAL A 10 -7.05 -13.01 8.28
C VAL A 10 -7.09 -12.45 9.71
N GLU A 11 -7.09 -13.32 10.72
CA GLU A 11 -7.07 -12.92 12.13
C GLU A 11 -5.74 -12.25 12.51
N LYS A 12 -4.61 -12.85 12.09
CA LYS A 12 -3.25 -12.32 12.30
C LYS A 12 -3.10 -10.89 11.79
N TYR A 13 -3.66 -10.60 10.62
CA TYR A 13 -3.60 -9.28 10.00
C TYR A 13 -4.79 -8.37 10.36
N LYS A 14 -5.70 -8.84 11.22
CA LYS A 14 -6.94 -8.16 11.62
C LYS A 14 -7.80 -7.70 10.44
N LEU A 15 -7.75 -8.47 9.36
CA LEU A 15 -8.50 -8.19 8.15
C LEU A 15 -9.95 -8.62 8.30
N GLY A 16 -10.81 -8.03 7.48
CA GLY A 16 -12.24 -8.32 7.46
C GLY A 16 -12.79 -8.32 6.04
N ASN A 17 -14.08 -8.05 5.91
CA ASN A 17 -14.71 -8.00 4.59
C ASN A 17 -14.06 -6.89 3.72
N PRO A 18 -13.65 -7.18 2.47
CA PRO A 18 -12.99 -6.23 1.58
C PRO A 18 -13.79 -4.94 1.37
N ARG A 19 -15.14 -5.03 1.42
CA ARG A 19 -16.05 -3.87 1.28
C ARG A 19 -15.90 -2.84 2.40
N LYS A 20 -15.36 -3.23 3.55
CA LYS A 20 -15.09 -2.34 4.69
C LYS A 20 -13.82 -1.51 4.50
N PHE A 21 -12.96 -1.82 3.52
CA PHE A 21 -11.73 -1.08 3.28
C PHE A 21 -11.94 0.02 2.24
N HIS A 22 -11.64 1.26 2.60
CA HIS A 22 -11.82 2.44 1.77
C HIS A 22 -11.06 2.37 0.44
N TYR A 23 -9.85 1.78 0.45
CA TYR A 23 -9.06 1.59 -0.78
C TYR A 23 -9.60 0.50 -1.70
N LEU A 24 -10.47 -0.39 -1.21
CA LEU A 24 -11.05 -1.48 -2.00
C LEU A 24 -12.49 -1.21 -2.46
N ASN A 25 -13.18 -0.22 -1.87
CA ASN A 25 -14.62 -0.01 -2.10
C ASN A 25 -14.99 1.16 -3.03
N GLN A 26 -14.01 1.74 -3.73
CA GLN A 26 -14.23 2.93 -4.56
C GLN A 26 -14.98 2.67 -5.88
N SER A 27 -14.86 1.47 -6.45
CA SER A 27 -15.43 1.13 -7.77
C SER A 27 -16.77 0.38 -7.70
N LYS A 28 -17.28 0.08 -6.49
CA LYS A 28 -18.47 -0.78 -6.25
C LYS A 28 -18.40 -2.17 -6.91
N PHE A 29 -17.24 -2.59 -7.39
CA PHE A 29 -17.01 -3.85 -8.07
C PHE A 29 -16.08 -4.69 -7.18
N PHE A 30 -16.61 -5.79 -6.65
CA PHE A 30 -15.96 -6.55 -5.57
C PHE A 30 -15.74 -8.02 -5.90
N GLU A 31 -16.42 -8.53 -6.93
CA GLU A 31 -16.43 -9.93 -7.30
C GLU A 31 -16.17 -9.99 -8.80
N LEU A 32 -15.17 -10.79 -9.18
CA LEU A 32 -14.95 -11.21 -10.55
C LEU A 32 -15.57 -12.60 -10.66
N ASP A 33 -16.57 -12.77 -11.52
CA ASP A 33 -17.38 -14.00 -11.61
C ASP A 33 -16.57 -15.29 -11.85
N GLU A 34 -15.32 -15.15 -12.30
CA GLU A 34 -14.44 -16.29 -12.67
C GLU A 34 -13.19 -16.43 -11.79
N VAL A 35 -13.01 -15.61 -10.74
CA VAL A 35 -11.78 -15.63 -9.92
C VAL A 35 -12.05 -16.03 -8.48
N ASP A 36 -11.49 -17.17 -8.07
CA ASP A 36 -11.49 -17.64 -6.70
C ASP A 36 -10.32 -16.98 -5.92
N GLU A 37 -10.64 -15.94 -5.15
CA GLU A 37 -9.64 -15.15 -4.43
C GLU A 37 -8.79 -15.95 -3.43
N SER A 38 -9.33 -17.04 -2.88
CA SER A 38 -8.60 -17.92 -1.96
C SER A 38 -7.59 -18.78 -2.71
N LYS A 39 -7.95 -19.29 -3.90
CA LYS A 39 -6.99 -20.01 -4.76
C LYS A 39 -5.89 -19.11 -5.27
N GLU A 40 -6.21 -17.87 -5.63
CA GLU A 40 -5.22 -16.88 -6.08
C GLU A 40 -4.22 -16.52 -4.97
N TYR A 41 -4.68 -16.41 -3.72
CA TYR A 41 -3.79 -16.23 -2.57
C TYR A 41 -2.78 -17.38 -2.46
N LEU A 42 -3.25 -18.63 -2.53
CA LEU A 42 -2.38 -19.82 -2.48
C LEU A 42 -1.46 -19.95 -3.70
N ALA A 43 -1.94 -19.56 -4.89
CA ALA A 43 -1.12 -19.52 -6.09
C ALA A 43 0.01 -18.48 -5.95
N THR A 44 -0.30 -17.31 -5.40
CA THR A 44 0.67 -16.24 -5.15
C THR A 44 1.76 -16.67 -4.15
N ARG A 45 1.39 -17.31 -3.03
CA ARG A 45 2.39 -17.85 -2.08
C ARG A 45 3.32 -18.87 -2.72
N ARG A 46 2.75 -19.82 -3.48
CA ARG A 46 3.53 -20.82 -4.22
C ARG A 46 4.47 -20.17 -5.24
N ALA A 47 4.02 -19.14 -5.95
CA ALA A 47 4.87 -18.41 -6.88
C ALA A 47 6.04 -17.70 -6.17
N MET A 48 5.78 -17.10 -5.00
CA MET A 48 6.82 -16.51 -4.15
C MET A 48 7.83 -17.56 -3.65
N ASP A 49 7.37 -18.76 -3.29
CA ASP A 49 8.25 -19.88 -2.91
C ASP A 49 9.20 -20.27 -4.06
N VAL A 50 8.68 -20.35 -5.29
CA VAL A 50 9.47 -20.71 -6.49
C VAL A 50 10.58 -19.69 -6.76
N VAL A 51 10.33 -18.40 -6.47
CA VAL A 51 11.33 -17.31 -6.61
C VAL A 51 12.28 -17.26 -5.39
N GLY A 52 12.11 -18.14 -4.41
CA GLY A 52 12.97 -18.22 -3.23
C GLY A 52 12.67 -17.17 -2.17
N ILE A 53 11.46 -16.63 -2.13
CA ILE A 53 10.99 -15.76 -1.04
C ILE A 53 10.49 -16.66 0.09
N SER A 54 11.19 -16.66 1.22
CA SER A 54 10.83 -17.50 2.38
C SER A 54 9.47 -17.09 2.99
N SER A 55 8.85 -18.03 3.71
CA SER A 55 7.56 -17.80 4.37
C SER A 55 7.57 -16.58 5.29
N ASP A 56 8.64 -16.34 6.05
CA ASP A 56 8.75 -15.17 6.93
C ASP A 56 8.71 -13.85 6.15
N VAL A 57 9.31 -13.85 4.96
CA VAL A 57 9.35 -12.67 4.08
C VAL A 57 8.02 -12.50 3.36
N GLN A 58 7.35 -13.59 2.95
CA GLN A 58 5.97 -13.54 2.46
C GLN A 58 5.03 -12.94 3.50
N ASP A 59 5.14 -13.40 4.75
CA ASP A 59 4.36 -12.88 5.85
C ASP A 59 4.61 -11.39 6.10
N ALA A 60 5.86 -10.92 5.92
CA ALA A 60 6.20 -9.51 6.00
C ALA A 60 5.60 -8.70 4.83
N ILE A 61 5.60 -9.23 3.61
CA ILE A 61 4.95 -8.61 2.44
C ILE A 61 3.46 -8.45 2.71
N PHE A 62 2.78 -9.52 3.12
CA PHE A 62 1.35 -9.47 3.44
C PHE A 62 1.03 -8.56 4.62
N ARG A 63 1.91 -8.50 5.62
CA ARG A 63 1.80 -7.55 6.73
C ARG A 63 1.82 -6.10 6.26
N VAL A 64 2.73 -5.76 5.34
CA VAL A 64 2.81 -4.41 4.75
C VAL A 64 1.54 -4.08 3.95
N VAL A 65 1.05 -5.02 3.13
CA VAL A 65 -0.19 -4.82 2.35
C VAL A 65 -1.40 -4.64 3.27
N ALA A 66 -1.51 -5.47 4.31
CA ALA A 66 -2.57 -5.32 5.32
C ALA A 66 -2.50 -3.95 6.02
N ALA A 67 -1.30 -3.50 6.40
CA ALA A 67 -1.12 -2.18 6.99
C ALA A 67 -1.60 -1.06 6.06
N ILE A 68 -1.33 -1.14 4.76
CA ILE A 68 -1.84 -0.16 3.78
C ILE A 68 -3.37 -0.17 3.73
N LEU A 69 -4.02 -1.34 3.81
CA LEU A 69 -5.47 -1.43 3.85
C LEU A 69 -6.06 -0.77 5.10
N HIS A 70 -5.49 -1.05 6.28
CA HIS A 70 -5.92 -0.39 7.52
C HIS A 70 -5.64 1.11 7.49
N LEU A 71 -4.52 1.55 6.90
CA LEU A 71 -4.17 2.96 6.75
C LEU A 71 -5.26 3.72 5.98
N GLY A 72 -5.79 3.15 4.90
CA GLY A 72 -6.86 3.77 4.12
C GLY A 72 -8.17 4.01 4.88
N ASN A 73 -8.40 3.29 5.98
CA ASN A 73 -9.59 3.41 6.81
C ASN A 73 -9.46 4.45 7.94
N ILE A 74 -8.30 5.06 8.12
CA ILE A 74 -8.14 6.12 9.11
C ILE A 74 -8.79 7.40 8.57
N GLU A 75 -9.88 7.82 9.21
CA GLU A 75 -10.55 9.09 8.93
C GLU A 75 -10.11 10.15 9.95
N PHE A 76 -9.97 11.39 9.47
CA PHE A 76 -9.55 12.53 10.30
C PHE A 76 -10.67 13.56 10.43
N VAL A 77 -10.79 14.17 11.60
CA VAL A 77 -11.67 15.31 11.88
C VAL A 77 -10.87 16.48 12.45
N LYS A 78 -11.48 17.67 12.43
CA LYS A 78 -10.87 18.85 13.01
C LYS A 78 -10.70 18.65 14.51
N GLY A 79 -9.51 18.92 14.99
CA GLY A 79 -9.18 18.72 16.37
C GLY A 79 -9.43 19.91 17.28
N SER A 80 -8.99 19.73 18.53
CA SER A 80 -9.14 20.70 19.61
C SER A 80 -8.34 21.99 19.38
N GLU A 81 -7.25 21.94 18.61
CA GLU A 81 -6.42 23.09 18.24
C GLU A 81 -6.84 23.65 16.87
N PRO A 82 -6.62 24.96 16.60
CA PRO A 82 -6.85 25.52 15.29
C PRO A 82 -5.99 24.81 14.24
N ASP A 83 -6.64 24.34 13.17
CA ASP A 83 -6.03 23.61 12.05
C ASP A 83 -5.35 22.28 12.41
N SER A 84 -5.68 21.66 13.56
CA SER A 84 -5.23 20.30 13.87
C SER A 84 -6.20 19.24 13.34
N ALA A 85 -5.65 18.07 13.04
CA ALA A 85 -6.38 16.86 12.68
C ALA A 85 -6.20 15.81 13.77
N GLU A 86 -7.28 15.11 14.09
CA GLU A 86 -7.25 13.94 14.96
C GLU A 86 -8.11 12.81 14.38
N PRO A 87 -7.83 11.55 14.73
CA PRO A 87 -8.64 10.41 14.31
C PRO A 87 -10.12 10.62 14.69
N LYS A 88 -11.02 10.39 13.73
CA LYS A 88 -12.45 10.70 13.84
C LYS A 88 -13.16 10.00 14.99
N ASP A 89 -12.92 8.72 15.14
CA ASP A 89 -13.66 7.83 16.02
C ASP A 89 -12.79 6.65 16.48
N ASP A 90 -13.36 5.81 17.36
CA ASP A 90 -12.69 4.61 17.88
C ASP A 90 -12.33 3.62 16.77
N GLN A 91 -13.06 3.60 15.65
CA GLN A 91 -12.72 2.78 14.49
C GLN A 91 -11.43 3.29 13.83
N SER A 92 -11.31 4.59 13.62
CA SER A 92 -10.11 5.22 13.08
C SER A 92 -8.90 4.99 14.00
N ARG A 93 -9.10 5.06 15.33
CA ARG A 93 -8.06 4.73 16.32
C ARG A 93 -7.68 3.25 16.31
N PHE A 94 -8.65 2.34 16.16
CA PHE A 94 -8.38 0.91 16.00
C PHE A 94 -7.53 0.63 14.75
N HIS A 95 -7.86 1.27 13.62
CA HIS A 95 -7.09 1.15 12.39
C HIS A 95 -5.68 1.72 12.57
N LEU A 96 -5.53 2.91 13.17
CA LEU A 96 -4.23 3.53 13.46
C LEU A 96 -3.33 2.62 14.31
N LYS A 97 -3.86 2.09 15.42
CA LYS A 97 -3.14 1.15 16.29
C LYS A 97 -2.75 -0.12 15.54
N THR A 98 -3.65 -0.65 14.72
CA THR A 98 -3.36 -1.84 13.91
C THR A 98 -2.26 -1.56 12.89
N VAL A 99 -2.25 -0.41 12.24
CA VAL A 99 -1.16 -0.02 11.33
C VAL A 99 0.17 0.07 12.08
N ALA A 100 0.18 0.68 13.27
CA ALA A 100 1.39 0.78 14.09
C ALA A 100 1.93 -0.59 14.49
N GLU A 101 1.06 -1.52 14.88
CA GLU A 101 1.43 -2.91 15.19
C GLU A 101 1.99 -3.65 13.96
N LEU A 102 1.36 -3.51 12.79
CA LEU A 102 1.78 -4.19 11.56
C LEU A 102 3.09 -3.60 10.99
N PHE A 103 3.30 -2.29 11.10
CA PHE A 103 4.57 -1.63 10.76
C PHE A 103 5.63 -1.77 11.85
N MET A 104 5.26 -2.29 13.03
CA MET A 104 6.13 -2.43 14.19
C MET A 104 6.73 -1.07 14.61
N CYS A 105 5.91 -0.03 14.60
CA CYS A 105 6.29 1.33 15.00
C CYS A 105 5.41 1.84 16.15
N ASP A 106 5.82 2.95 16.75
CA ASP A 106 5.06 3.60 17.81
C ASP A 106 3.82 4.30 17.26
N GLU A 107 2.67 4.07 17.91
CA GLU A 107 1.37 4.60 17.50
C GLU A 107 1.35 6.13 17.47
N LYS A 108 1.91 6.79 18.50
CA LYS A 108 1.95 8.25 18.56
C LYS A 108 2.85 8.84 17.50
N SER A 109 3.99 8.19 17.24
CA SER A 109 4.92 8.61 16.19
C SER A 109 4.29 8.49 14.80
N LEU A 110 3.48 7.45 14.57
CA LEU A 110 2.71 7.31 13.34
C LEU A 110 1.63 8.39 13.24
N GLU A 111 0.86 8.63 14.30
CA GLU A 111 -0.15 9.70 14.35
C GLU A 111 0.46 11.07 14.05
N ASP A 112 1.56 11.39 14.71
CA ASP A 112 2.30 12.64 14.51
C ASP A 112 2.81 12.77 13.08
N SER A 113 3.28 11.69 12.45
CA SER A 113 3.72 11.71 11.05
C SER A 113 2.58 11.98 10.06
N LEU A 114 1.34 11.60 10.42
CA LEU A 114 0.15 11.78 9.59
C LEU A 114 -0.46 13.17 9.80
N CYS A 115 -0.48 13.65 11.04
CA CYS A 115 -1.17 14.88 11.45
C CYS A 115 -0.26 16.10 11.57
N LYS A 116 1.07 15.94 11.55
CA LYS A 116 2.02 17.05 11.70
C LYS A 116 3.00 17.09 10.53
N ARG A 117 3.38 18.30 10.15
CA ARG A 117 4.45 18.55 9.19
C ARG A 117 5.60 19.25 9.87
N ILE A 118 6.78 18.66 9.73
CA ILE A 118 8.03 19.22 10.21
C ILE A 118 8.64 20.04 9.08
N ILE A 119 8.92 21.31 9.35
CA ILE A 119 9.61 22.22 8.45
C ILE A 119 10.97 22.54 9.07
N VAL A 120 12.04 22.11 8.41
CA VAL A 120 13.41 22.40 8.83
C VAL A 120 13.87 23.66 8.08
N THR A 121 14.14 24.72 8.82
CA THR A 121 14.78 25.95 8.31
C THR A 121 16.26 25.95 8.71
N ARG A 122 17.02 26.97 8.30
CA ARG A 122 18.46 27.07 8.63
C ARG A 122 18.71 27.17 10.14
N ASP A 123 17.78 27.78 10.86
CA ASP A 123 17.97 28.13 12.27
C ASP A 123 17.08 27.29 13.22
N GLU A 124 16.00 26.68 12.75
CA GLU A 124 15.07 25.94 13.62
C GLU A 124 14.23 24.86 12.93
N LYS A 125 13.63 23.99 13.75
CA LYS A 125 12.70 22.94 13.34
C LYS A 125 11.29 23.31 13.81
N ILE A 126 10.47 23.81 12.89
CA ILE A 126 9.10 24.22 13.17
C ILE A 126 8.17 23.03 12.90
N THR A 127 7.37 22.64 13.89
CA THR A 127 6.34 21.61 13.72
C THR A 127 4.98 22.28 13.58
N LYS A 128 4.28 22.03 12.47
CA LYS A 128 2.96 22.58 12.19
C LYS A 128 1.92 21.46 12.12
N CYS A 129 0.80 21.63 12.81
CA CYS A 129 -0.35 20.74 12.71
C CYS A 129 -1.00 20.87 11.31
N LEU A 130 -1.49 19.75 10.79
CA LEU A 130 -2.18 19.66 9.52
C LEU A 130 -3.69 19.64 9.73
N ASP A 131 -4.42 20.29 8.83
CA ASP A 131 -5.87 20.16 8.78
C ASP A 131 -6.29 18.74 8.34
N PRO A 132 -7.56 18.32 8.55
CA PRO A 132 -8.01 16.95 8.25
C PRO A 132 -7.84 16.54 6.79
N ARG A 133 -7.93 17.50 5.86
CA ARG A 133 -7.75 17.24 4.43
C ARG A 133 -6.28 17.00 4.12
N ALA A 134 -5.39 17.81 4.67
CA ALA A 134 -3.95 17.66 4.54
C ALA A 134 -3.46 16.36 5.19
N ALA A 135 -4.00 15.97 6.35
CA ALA A 135 -3.70 14.69 7.00
C ALA A 135 -4.15 13.49 6.13
N SER A 136 -5.33 13.57 5.51
CA SER A 136 -5.81 12.54 4.57
C SER A 136 -4.91 12.41 3.33
N ILE A 137 -4.41 13.54 2.80
CA ILE A 137 -3.44 13.54 1.69
C ILE A 137 -2.11 12.92 2.15
N SER A 138 -1.65 13.24 3.36
CA SER A 138 -0.42 12.68 3.95
C SER A 138 -0.52 11.15 4.10
N ARG A 139 -1.65 10.65 4.62
CA ARG A 139 -1.99 9.23 4.70
C ARG A 139 -1.91 8.54 3.34
N ASP A 140 -2.55 9.10 2.32
CA ASP A 140 -2.54 8.53 0.97
C ASP A 140 -1.15 8.57 0.31
N ALA A 141 -0.36 9.61 0.60
CA ALA A 141 1.02 9.69 0.16
C ALA A 141 1.90 8.62 0.81
N LEU A 142 1.73 8.39 2.13
CA LEU A 142 2.40 7.31 2.85
C LEU A 142 2.04 5.95 2.27
N ALA A 143 0.73 5.66 2.08
CA ALA A 143 0.25 4.42 1.48
C ALA A 143 0.91 4.14 0.12
N LYS A 144 0.91 5.14 -0.77
CA LYS A 144 1.54 5.04 -2.10
C LYS A 144 3.04 4.81 -2.02
N THR A 145 3.73 5.51 -1.10
CA THR A 145 5.17 5.40 -0.93
C THR A 145 5.56 4.01 -0.44
N VAL A 146 4.85 3.50 0.57
CA VAL A 146 5.09 2.14 1.11
C VAL A 146 4.82 1.09 0.04
N TYR A 147 3.72 1.20 -0.70
CA TYR A 147 3.40 0.27 -1.79
C TYR A 147 4.47 0.30 -2.89
N SER A 148 4.89 1.49 -3.32
CA SER A 148 5.95 1.66 -4.32
C SER A 148 7.25 1.02 -3.86
N LYS A 149 7.65 1.23 -2.60
CA LYS A 149 8.88 0.63 -2.06
C LYS A 149 8.81 -0.88 -1.93
N LEU A 150 7.64 -1.42 -1.58
CA LEU A 150 7.40 -2.86 -1.57
C LEU A 150 7.55 -3.44 -2.99
N PHE A 151 6.98 -2.77 -4.00
CA PHE A 151 7.07 -3.18 -5.39
C PHE A 151 8.51 -3.11 -5.92
N ASP A 152 9.22 -2.01 -5.68
CA ASP A 152 10.64 -1.86 -6.05
C ASP A 152 11.48 -3.02 -5.49
N TRP A 153 11.26 -3.35 -4.21
CA TRP A 153 11.95 -4.44 -3.54
C TRP A 153 11.61 -5.82 -4.13
N LEU A 154 10.34 -6.05 -4.48
CA LEU A 154 9.90 -7.28 -5.15
C LEU A 154 10.60 -7.44 -6.50
N VAL A 155 10.63 -6.39 -7.33
CA VAL A 155 11.33 -6.39 -8.63
C VAL A 155 12.81 -6.68 -8.45
N GLU A 156 13.46 -6.07 -7.48
CA GLU A 156 14.86 -6.34 -7.16
C GLU A 156 15.08 -7.82 -6.77
N LYS A 157 14.16 -8.41 -5.99
CA LYS A 157 14.21 -9.83 -5.63
C LYS A 157 14.01 -10.75 -6.82
N PHE A 158 13.03 -10.48 -7.69
CA PHE A 158 12.83 -11.24 -8.92
C PHE A 158 14.07 -11.20 -9.81
N ASN A 159 14.64 -10.02 -10.04
CA ASN A 159 15.84 -9.84 -10.86
C ASN A 159 17.04 -10.63 -10.29
N LYS A 160 17.20 -10.66 -8.97
CA LYS A 160 18.24 -11.47 -8.31
C LYS A 160 18.00 -12.97 -8.43
N SER A 161 16.74 -13.42 -8.38
CA SER A 161 16.38 -14.84 -8.47
C SER A 161 16.53 -15.40 -9.89
N ILE A 162 16.23 -14.61 -10.92
CA ILE A 162 16.38 -15.05 -12.32
C ILE A 162 17.88 -15.21 -12.64
N GLY A 163 18.72 -14.36 -12.05
CA GLY A 163 20.16 -14.33 -12.32
C GLY A 163 20.45 -13.80 -13.72
N GLN A 164 21.55 -13.08 -13.88
CA GLN A 164 22.06 -12.73 -15.21
C GLN A 164 23.45 -13.32 -15.35
N ASP A 165 23.70 -13.93 -16.51
CA ASP A 165 25.04 -14.37 -16.89
C ASP A 165 25.85 -13.13 -17.29
N PRO A 166 26.86 -12.72 -16.50
CA PRO A 166 27.64 -11.51 -16.78
C PRO A 166 28.51 -11.66 -18.04
N ASP A 167 28.76 -12.89 -18.51
CA ASP A 167 29.57 -13.18 -19.70
C ASP A 167 28.72 -13.31 -20.98
N SER A 168 27.40 -13.17 -20.87
CA SER A 168 26.51 -13.27 -22.03
C SER A 168 26.70 -12.09 -22.98
N GLN A 169 27.00 -12.40 -24.24
CA GLN A 169 27.14 -11.41 -25.32
C GLN A 169 25.84 -11.14 -26.07
N LEU A 170 24.79 -11.92 -25.81
CA LEU A 170 23.52 -11.87 -26.53
C LEU A 170 22.34 -11.82 -25.55
N LEU A 171 21.48 -10.82 -25.69
CA LEU A 171 20.29 -10.60 -24.86
C LEU A 171 19.06 -10.44 -25.75
N ILE A 172 18.01 -11.22 -25.49
CA ILE A 172 16.69 -11.05 -26.10
C ILE A 172 15.79 -10.39 -25.06
N GLY A 173 15.43 -9.13 -25.30
CA GLY A 173 14.47 -8.40 -24.47
C GLY A 173 13.04 -8.62 -24.97
N VAL A 174 12.14 -9.02 -24.07
CA VAL A 174 10.70 -9.03 -24.32
C VAL A 174 10.10 -7.82 -23.63
N LEU A 175 9.43 -6.95 -24.38
CA LEU A 175 8.79 -5.74 -23.86
C LEU A 175 7.27 -5.94 -23.86
N ASP A 176 6.69 -5.94 -22.67
CA ASP A 176 5.24 -5.92 -22.46
C ASP A 176 4.90 -4.71 -21.59
N ILE A 177 4.28 -3.71 -22.19
CA ILE A 177 3.90 -2.45 -21.54
C ILE A 177 2.43 -2.17 -21.79
N TYR A 178 1.80 -1.39 -20.90
CA TYR A 178 0.40 -1.04 -21.02
C TYR A 178 0.09 -0.39 -22.37
N GLY A 179 -0.96 -0.89 -23.03
CA GLY A 179 -1.47 -0.37 -24.28
C GLY A 179 -2.12 1.02 -24.12
N PHE A 180 -2.51 1.61 -25.25
CA PHE A 180 -3.24 2.87 -25.24
C PHE A 180 -4.62 2.72 -24.56
N GLU A 181 -4.86 3.48 -23.50
CA GLU A 181 -6.13 3.46 -22.77
C GLU A 181 -6.88 4.80 -22.95
N SER A 182 -8.06 4.74 -23.57
CA SER A 182 -8.98 5.88 -23.66
C SER A 182 -10.17 5.67 -22.74
N LEU A 183 -10.17 6.37 -21.60
CA LEU A 183 -11.24 6.33 -20.61
C LEU A 183 -12.13 7.58 -20.73
N LYS A 184 -13.36 7.49 -20.23
CA LYS A 184 -14.29 8.65 -20.16
C LYS A 184 -13.70 9.85 -19.42
N THR A 185 -12.73 9.63 -18.54
CA THR A 185 -11.92 10.69 -17.91
C THR A 185 -10.49 10.20 -17.79
N ASN A 186 -9.59 10.72 -18.62
CA ASN A 186 -8.16 10.40 -18.57
C ASN A 186 -7.51 11.16 -17.41
N ARG A 187 -7.14 10.46 -16.35
CA ARG A 187 -6.32 11.00 -15.24
C ARG A 187 -4.84 10.78 -15.54
N CYS A 188 -3.97 11.36 -14.71
CA CYS A 188 -2.50 11.33 -14.89
C CYS A 188 -1.94 9.95 -15.29
N LEU A 189 -2.44 8.86 -14.70
CA LEU A 189 -2.05 7.48 -15.05
C LEU A 189 -2.37 7.11 -16.52
N ALA A 190 -3.60 7.36 -16.99
CA ALA A 190 -4.01 7.06 -18.36
C ALA A 190 -3.23 7.90 -19.38
N VAL A 191 -2.91 9.15 -19.04
CA VAL A 191 -2.05 10.02 -19.85
C VAL A 191 -0.63 9.46 -19.91
N SER A 192 -0.03 9.12 -18.75
CA SER A 192 1.31 8.54 -18.69
C SER A 192 1.42 7.24 -19.51
N ASN A 193 0.43 6.35 -19.43
CA ASN A 193 0.40 5.11 -20.21
C ASN A 193 0.31 5.39 -21.73
N SER A 194 -0.45 6.42 -22.12
CA SER A 194 -0.58 6.81 -23.54
C SER A 194 0.73 7.37 -24.13
N PHE A 195 1.61 7.97 -23.32
CA PHE A 195 2.90 8.48 -23.76
C PHE A 195 4.02 7.43 -23.76
N ALA A 196 3.87 6.31 -23.05
CA ALA A 196 4.88 5.24 -23.04
C ALA A 196 5.01 4.51 -24.40
N LEU A 197 4.10 4.78 -25.34
CA LEU A 197 4.02 4.17 -26.67
C LEU A 197 4.49 5.09 -27.82
N ILE A 198 5.00 6.29 -27.51
CA ILE A 198 5.57 7.26 -28.48
C ILE A 198 7.07 7.39 -28.23
#